data_AF-A0A820KPP6-F1
#
_entry.id   AF-A0A820KPP6-F1
#
_cell.length_a   1.000
_cell.length_b   1.000
_cell.length_c   1.000
_cell.angle_alpha   90.00
_cell.angle_beta   90.00
_cell.angle_gamma   90.00
#
_symmetry.space_group_name_H-M   'P 1'
#
loop_
_entity.id
_entity.type
_entity.pdbx_description
1 polymer ?
#
loop_
_entity_poly.entity_id
_entity_poly.type
_entity_poly.pdbx_seq_one_letter_code
_entity_poly.pdbx_strand_id
1 'polypeptide(L)'
;FKTPTPYGGRLTWVLPGGNFLIAHIKDKTKIRHKKRWSQVMYMYYLLGFRLFGDLNIIEKLYKRKRKKNSSKSKSKLFKGFGNLLNNMDNKKRIQMENTYLLALDGDVDFHPEAVRLLVDRMKKNKKVGAACGRIHPIGSGPIVWYQKFEYAIGHWLQKATEHILGCVMCSPGCFSL
;
A
#
# COMPACT_ATOMS: atom_id res chain seq x y z
N PHE A 1 12.52 11.24 17.88
CA PHE A 1 11.49 12.14 18.47
C PHE A 1 10.21 11.38 18.74
N LYS A 2 9.62 11.56 19.93
CA LYS A 2 8.29 11.04 20.27
C LYS A 2 7.27 12.18 20.12
N THR A 3 6.27 11.99 19.27
CA THR A 3 5.19 12.96 19.06
C THR A 3 3.86 12.30 19.45
N PRO A 4 3.04 12.88 20.34
CA PRO A 4 1.71 12.37 20.61
C PRO A 4 0.83 12.49 19.36
N THR A 5 -0.06 11.52 19.14
CA THR A 5 -1.00 11.54 18.00
C THR A 5 -2.42 11.23 18.46
N PRO A 6 -3.47 11.61 17.70
CA PRO A 6 -4.86 11.34 18.07
C PRO A 6 -5.19 9.86 18.30
N TYR A 7 -4.41 8.95 17.71
CA TYR A 7 -4.59 7.50 17.82
C TYR A 7 -3.56 6.81 18.74
N GLY A 8 -2.67 7.56 19.39
CA GLY A 8 -1.61 7.01 20.24
C GLY A 8 -0.35 7.87 20.21
N GLY A 9 0.70 7.41 19.55
CA GLY A 9 1.96 8.14 19.40
C GLY A 9 2.68 7.82 18.10
N ARG A 10 3.68 8.64 17.79
CA ARG A 10 4.59 8.48 16.66
C ARG A 10 6.02 8.58 17.17
N LEU A 11 6.84 7.62 16.81
CA LEU A 11 8.28 7.66 16.98
C LEU A 11 8.93 7.90 15.63
N THR A 12 9.82 8.86 15.57
CA THR A 12 10.56 9.23 14.36
C THR A 12 12.04 9.17 14.63
N TRP A 13 12.77 8.43 13.81
CA TRP A 13 14.22 8.36 13.81
C TRP A 13 14.77 8.84 12.48
N VAL A 14 15.96 9.41 12.50
CA VAL A 14 16.74 9.71 11.30
C VAL A 14 17.78 8.60 11.18
N LEU A 15 17.64 7.78 10.16
CA LEU A 15 18.59 6.74 9.78
C LEU A 15 19.77 7.34 9.01
N PRO A 16 20.89 6.61 8.89
CA PRO A 16 22.00 7.00 8.02
C PRO A 16 21.53 7.34 6.60
N GLY A 17 22.13 8.37 6.00
CA GLY A 17 21.71 8.89 4.70
C GLY A 17 20.48 9.79 4.71
N GLY A 18 20.01 10.24 5.89
CA GLY A 18 18.90 11.19 6.04
C GLY A 18 17.51 10.57 5.87
N ASN A 19 17.42 9.25 5.80
CA ASN A 19 16.15 8.53 5.68
C ASN A 19 15.39 8.58 7.01
N PHE A 20 14.07 8.75 6.96
CA PHE A 20 13.25 8.72 8.17
C PHE A 20 12.67 7.33 8.39
N LEU A 21 12.87 6.78 9.60
CA LEU A 21 12.07 5.67 10.10
C LEU A 21 10.95 6.26 10.96
N ILE A 22 9.70 5.93 10.65
CA ILE A 22 8.53 6.43 11.38
C ILE A 22 7.71 5.23 11.86
N ALA A 23 7.71 4.99 13.17
CA ALA A 23 6.84 4.01 13.80
C ALA A 23 5.61 4.70 14.39
N HIS A 24 4.42 4.22 14.01
CA HIS A 24 3.15 4.68 14.56
C HIS A 24 2.65 3.69 15.62
N ILE A 25 2.59 4.13 16.86
CA ILE A 25 2.11 3.34 18.00
C ILE A 25 0.64 3.66 18.22
N LYS A 26 -0.19 2.61 18.26
CA LYS A 26 -1.64 2.73 18.45
C LYS A 26 -2.01 2.46 19.90
N ASP A 27 -2.76 3.37 20.49
CA ASP A 27 -3.29 3.25 21.84
C ASP A 27 -4.67 2.59 21.80
N LYS A 28 -4.79 1.41 22.41
CA LYS A 28 -6.00 0.60 22.49
C LYS A 28 -7.22 1.42 22.94
N THR A 29 -7.04 2.39 23.83
CA THR A 29 -8.14 3.21 24.40
C THR A 29 -8.65 4.27 23.43
N LYS A 30 -7.81 4.74 22.49
CA LYS A 30 -8.12 5.80 21.52
C LYS A 30 -8.62 5.28 20.18
N ILE A 31 -8.36 4.02 19.88
CA ILE A 31 -8.73 3.39 18.59
C ILE A 31 -9.70 2.22 18.77
N ARG A 32 -10.61 2.07 17.81
CA ARG A 32 -11.59 0.99 17.80
C ARG A 32 -10.90 -0.38 17.76
N HIS A 33 -11.20 -1.21 18.75
CA HIS A 33 -10.67 -2.56 18.83
C HIS A 33 -11.04 -3.41 17.60
N LYS A 34 -10.10 -4.28 17.21
CA LYS A 34 -10.24 -5.27 16.12
C LYS A 34 -10.54 -4.67 14.74
N LYS A 35 -10.48 -3.35 14.56
CA LYS A 35 -10.60 -2.70 13.25
C LYS A 35 -9.21 -2.34 12.73
N ARG A 36 -8.92 -2.78 11.51
CA ARG A 36 -7.72 -2.43 10.75
C ARG A 36 -8.13 -1.68 9.50
N TRP A 37 -7.33 -0.71 9.09
CA TRP A 37 -7.48 -0.12 7.77
C TRP A 37 -7.02 -1.12 6.72
N SER A 38 -7.69 -1.14 5.57
CA SER A 38 -7.22 -1.93 4.44
C SER A 38 -5.93 -1.32 3.88
N GLN A 39 -5.08 -2.14 3.26
CA GLN A 39 -3.85 -1.70 2.60
C GLN A 39 -4.12 -0.55 1.61
N VAL A 40 -5.22 -0.64 0.85
CA VAL A 40 -5.68 0.42 -0.06
C VAL A 40 -5.91 1.75 0.68
N MET A 41 -6.50 1.73 1.88
CA MET A 41 -6.67 2.95 2.67
C MET A 41 -5.33 3.55 3.12
N TYR A 42 -4.34 2.73 3.47
CA TYR A 42 -2.99 3.22 3.77
C TYR A 42 -2.34 3.86 2.54
N MET A 43 -2.47 3.24 1.36
CA MET A 43 -1.96 3.82 0.11
C MET A 43 -2.59 5.18 -0.17
N TYR A 44 -3.92 5.29 -0.12
CA TYR A 44 -4.60 6.58 -0.32
C TYR A 44 -4.18 7.64 0.70
N TYR A 45 -3.97 7.25 1.96
CA TYR A 45 -3.52 8.17 3.00
C TYR A 45 -2.08 8.63 2.75
N LEU A 46 -1.16 7.71 2.46
CA LEU A 46 0.25 8.02 2.25
C LEU A 46 0.47 8.84 0.97
N LEU A 47 -0.14 8.43 -0.14
CA LEU A 47 -0.12 9.19 -1.39
C LEU A 47 -0.83 10.53 -1.20
N GLY A 48 -2.01 10.53 -0.58
CA GLY A 48 -2.77 11.74 -0.36
C GLY A 48 -2.04 12.77 0.51
N PHE A 49 -1.46 12.33 1.63
CA PHE A 49 -0.70 13.17 2.55
C PHE A 49 0.58 13.72 1.89
N ARG A 50 1.33 12.86 1.18
CA ARG A 50 2.61 13.25 0.57
C ARG A 50 2.45 14.10 -0.69
N LEU A 51 1.38 13.93 -1.45
CA LEU A 51 1.19 14.60 -2.74
C LEU A 51 0.33 15.85 -2.66
N PHE A 52 -0.70 15.86 -1.80
CA PHE A 52 -1.64 16.97 -1.74
C PHE A 52 -1.39 17.90 -0.56
N GLY A 53 -0.67 17.47 0.48
CA GLY A 53 -0.40 18.28 1.69
C GLY A 53 -1.66 18.62 2.53
N ASP A 54 -2.85 18.49 1.93
CA ASP A 54 -4.14 18.82 2.52
C ASP A 54 -4.96 17.57 2.78
N LEU A 55 -4.88 17.08 4.03
CA LEU A 55 -5.79 16.08 4.59
C LEU A 55 -7.27 16.46 4.39
N ASN A 56 -7.56 17.76 4.30
CA ASN A 56 -8.88 18.33 4.03
C ASN A 56 -9.50 17.86 2.71
N ILE A 57 -8.69 17.61 1.67
CA ILE A 57 -9.18 17.12 0.37
C ILE A 57 -9.60 15.65 0.48
N ILE A 58 -8.77 14.83 1.13
CA ILE A 58 -9.05 13.41 1.36
C ILE A 58 -10.28 13.25 2.26
N GLU A 59 -10.40 14.08 3.30
CA GLU A 59 -11.54 14.07 4.20
C GLU A 59 -12.84 14.46 3.46
N LYS A 60 -12.78 15.45 2.56
CA LYS A 60 -13.90 15.77 1.65
C LYS A 60 -14.26 14.58 0.77
N LEU A 61 -13.29 13.89 0.18
CA LEU A 61 -13.52 12.69 -0.65
C LEU A 61 -14.13 11.53 0.17
N TYR A 62 -13.66 11.33 1.40
CA TYR A 62 -14.13 10.28 2.30
C TYR A 62 -15.55 10.58 2.84
N LYS A 63 -15.82 11.82 3.29
CA LYS A 63 -17.17 12.27 3.70
C LYS A 63 -18.17 12.16 2.55
N ARG A 64 -17.74 12.43 1.31
CA ARG A 64 -18.57 12.24 0.10
C ARG A 64 -18.93 10.78 -0.15
N LYS A 65 -18.07 9.83 0.26
CA LYS A 65 -18.33 8.39 0.22
C LYS A 65 -19.41 7.97 1.24
N ARG A 66 -19.43 8.60 2.42
CA ARG A 66 -20.39 8.29 3.51
C ARG A 66 -21.82 8.80 3.23
N LYS A 67 -21.97 9.92 2.50
CA LYS A 67 -23.29 10.47 2.09
C LYS A 67 -23.96 9.69 0.95
N LYS A 68 -23.23 8.83 0.23
CA LYS A 68 -23.66 8.20 -1.02
C LYS A 68 -23.95 6.69 -0.88
N ASN A 69 -24.46 6.27 0.28
CA ASN A 69 -25.08 4.95 0.44
C ASN A 69 -26.54 4.91 -0.06
N SER A 70 -27.07 6.01 -0.58
CA SER A 70 -28.27 6.01 -1.43
C SER A 70 -27.85 6.10 -2.90
N SER A 71 -28.04 4.99 -3.60
CA SER A 71 -28.18 4.79 -5.05
C SER A 71 -27.14 5.40 -6.04
N LYS A 72 -26.62 4.49 -6.88
CA LYS A 72 -26.04 4.67 -8.23
C LYS A 72 -24.75 5.50 -8.45
N SER A 73 -23.90 4.89 -9.29
CA SER A 73 -22.69 5.41 -9.96
C SER A 73 -21.40 5.51 -9.13
N LYS A 74 -20.67 4.38 -9.08
CA LYS A 74 -19.21 4.30 -8.79
C LYS A 74 -18.37 5.01 -9.86
N SER A 75 -18.85 5.10 -11.11
CA SER A 75 -18.12 5.65 -12.26
C SER A 75 -17.88 7.17 -12.21
N LYS A 76 -18.80 7.95 -11.60
CA LYS A 76 -18.62 9.42 -11.47
C LYS A 76 -17.53 9.82 -10.47
N LEU A 77 -17.18 8.97 -9.50
CA LEU A 77 -16.22 9.32 -8.44
C LEU A 77 -14.76 9.28 -8.93
N PHE A 78 -14.40 8.27 -9.73
CA PHE A 78 -13.07 8.18 -10.35
C PHE A 78 -12.81 9.32 -11.34
N LYS A 79 -13.84 9.78 -12.08
CA LYS A 79 -13.72 10.97 -12.95
C LYS A 79 -13.34 12.24 -12.19
N GLY A 80 -13.87 12.44 -10.99
CA GLY A 80 -13.56 13.62 -10.17
C GLY A 80 -12.11 13.64 -9.66
N PHE A 81 -11.56 12.49 -9.31
CA PHE A 81 -10.15 12.38 -8.92
C PHE A 81 -9.22 12.52 -10.13
N GLY A 82 -9.60 11.98 -11.29
CA GLY A 82 -8.88 12.17 -12.55
C GLY A 82 -8.78 13.63 -12.97
N ASN A 83 -9.87 14.40 -12.85
CA ASN A 83 -9.85 15.83 -13.16
C ASN A 83 -9.00 16.64 -12.16
N LEU A 84 -8.98 16.26 -10.88
CA LEU A 84 -8.11 16.88 -9.87
C LEU A 84 -6.63 16.62 -10.17
N LEU A 85 -6.29 15.39 -10.55
CA LEU A 85 -4.93 15.01 -10.96
C LEU A 85 -4.47 15.74 -12.23
N ASN A 86 -5.40 16.01 -13.16
CA ASN A 86 -5.08 16.72 -14.40
C ASN A 86 -4.77 18.21 -14.19
N ASN A 87 -5.32 18.84 -13.14
CA ASN A 87 -5.08 20.25 -12.78
C ASN A 87 -3.84 20.45 -11.88
N MET A 88 -3.05 19.41 -11.62
CA MET A 88 -1.89 19.50 -10.74
C MET A 88 -0.65 19.98 -11.51
N ASP A 89 0.19 20.80 -10.87
CA ASP A 89 1.47 21.25 -11.43
C ASP A 89 2.30 20.09 -11.98
N ASN A 90 2.92 20.29 -13.15
CA ASN A 90 3.79 19.30 -13.80
C ASN A 90 4.88 18.76 -12.86
N LYS A 91 5.43 19.61 -11.98
CA LYS A 91 6.42 19.20 -10.98
C LYS A 91 5.88 18.18 -9.98
N LYS A 92 4.64 18.35 -9.51
CA LYS A 92 3.98 17.38 -8.61
C LYS A 92 3.62 16.10 -9.36
N ARG A 93 3.24 16.22 -10.63
CA ARG A 93 2.95 15.08 -11.51
C ARG A 93 4.16 14.15 -11.68
N ILE A 94 5.34 14.71 -11.92
CA ILE A 94 6.60 13.96 -12.01
C ILE A 94 6.96 13.31 -10.66
N GLN A 95 6.68 13.98 -9.53
CA GLN A 95 6.90 13.38 -8.20
C GLN A 95 5.96 12.21 -7.93
N MET A 96 4.69 12.31 -8.35
CA MET A 96 3.72 11.21 -8.24
C MET A 96 4.18 9.98 -9.01
N GLU A 97 4.59 10.17 -10.27
CA GLU A 97 5.02 9.07 -11.14
C GLU A 97 6.29 8.37 -10.64
N ASN A 98 7.11 9.06 -9.84
CA ASN A 98 8.34 8.52 -9.25
C ASN A 98 8.20 8.12 -7.77
N THR A 99 6.99 8.11 -7.23
CA THR A 99 6.74 7.66 -5.85
C THR A 99 6.28 6.21 -5.86
N TYR A 100 7.04 5.34 -5.21
CA TYR A 100 6.72 3.92 -5.06
C TYR A 100 6.46 3.59 -3.59
N LEU A 101 5.48 2.70 -3.34
CA LEU A 101 5.18 2.19 -2.01
C LEU A 101 5.55 0.73 -1.91
N LEU A 102 6.49 0.41 -1.03
CA LEU A 102 6.81 -0.97 -0.63
C LEU A 102 6.04 -1.33 0.64
N ALA A 103 5.23 -2.38 0.57
CA ALA A 103 4.56 -2.97 1.71
C ALA A 103 5.13 -4.37 1.97
N LEU A 104 5.69 -4.57 3.17
CA LEU A 104 6.30 -5.81 3.62
C LEU A 104 5.72 -6.21 4.98
N ASP A 105 5.67 -7.52 5.23
CA ASP A 105 5.38 -8.05 6.56
C ASP A 105 6.61 -7.92 7.46
N GLY A 106 6.40 -7.87 8.78
CA GLY A 106 7.47 -7.56 9.75
C GLY A 106 8.52 -8.66 9.91
N ASP A 107 8.25 -9.85 9.39
CA ASP A 107 9.08 -11.06 9.40
C ASP A 107 9.68 -11.38 8.01
N VAL A 108 9.61 -10.45 7.07
CA VAL A 108 10.11 -10.64 5.70
C VAL A 108 11.46 -9.97 5.50
N ASP A 109 12.46 -10.79 5.22
CA ASP A 109 13.76 -10.35 4.73
C ASP A 109 13.74 -10.22 3.20
N PHE A 110 14.41 -9.19 2.68
CA PHE A 110 14.52 -8.97 1.23
C PHE A 110 15.94 -8.57 0.83
N HIS A 111 16.28 -8.90 -0.41
CA HIS A 111 17.56 -8.53 -1.01
C HIS A 111 17.41 -7.21 -1.77
N PRO A 112 18.40 -6.29 -1.72
CA PRO A 112 18.37 -5.03 -2.46
C PRO A 112 18.15 -5.20 -3.98
N GLU A 113 18.73 -6.25 -4.56
CA GLU A 113 18.55 -6.55 -6.00
C GLU A 113 17.10 -6.91 -6.36
N ALA A 114 16.38 -7.57 -5.45
CA ALA A 114 14.97 -7.90 -5.67
C ALA A 114 14.12 -6.62 -5.72
N VAL A 115 14.42 -5.64 -4.86
CA VAL A 115 13.77 -4.32 -4.87
C VAL A 115 14.02 -3.61 -6.20
N ARG A 116 15.28 -3.61 -6.68
CA ARG A 116 15.64 -3.01 -7.97
C ARG A 116 14.86 -3.64 -9.12
N LEU A 117 14.80 -4.98 -9.17
CA LEU A 117 14.06 -5.71 -10.21
C LEU A 117 12.56 -5.38 -10.20
N LEU A 118 11.95 -5.26 -9.02
CA LEU A 118 10.53 -4.91 -8.89
C LEU A 118 10.25 -3.48 -9.39
N VAL A 119 11.12 -2.53 -9.05
CA VAL A 119 11.03 -1.14 -9.54
C VAL A 119 11.21 -1.07 -11.05
N ASP A 120 12.20 -1.78 -11.60
CA ASP A 120 12.45 -1.83 -13.04
C ASP A 120 11.25 -2.43 -13.79
N ARG A 121 10.61 -3.45 -13.22
CA ARG A 121 9.41 -4.06 -13.78
C ARG A 121 8.21 -3.10 -13.80
N MET A 122 8.07 -2.28 -12.75
CA MET A 122 7.04 -1.24 -12.65
C MET A 122 7.30 -0.11 -13.66
N LYS A 123 8.56 0.32 -13.82
CA LYS A 123 8.94 1.35 -14.80
C LYS A 123 8.71 0.90 -16.24
N LYS A 124 8.91 -0.39 -16.54
CA LYS A 124 8.73 -0.94 -17.89
C LYS A 124 7.29 -0.85 -18.39
N ASN A 125 6.28 -0.91 -17.51
CA ASN A 125 4.88 -0.87 -17.92
C ASN A 125 4.02 0.01 -17.01
N LYS A 126 3.61 1.18 -17.52
CA LYS A 126 2.75 2.15 -16.82
C LYS A 126 1.36 1.63 -16.43
N LYS A 127 0.92 0.49 -16.99
CA LYS A 127 -0.37 -0.13 -16.63
C LYS A 127 -0.27 -1.07 -15.42
N VAL A 128 0.94 -1.35 -14.91
CA VAL A 128 1.14 -2.20 -13.73
C VAL A 128 0.88 -1.38 -12.47
N GLY A 129 -0.15 -1.74 -11.71
CA GLY A 129 -0.47 -1.08 -10.43
C GLY A 129 0.28 -1.65 -9.23
N ALA A 130 0.73 -2.92 -9.30
CA ALA A 130 1.54 -3.54 -8.26
C ALA A 130 2.41 -4.66 -8.82
N ALA A 131 3.57 -4.89 -8.20
CA ALA A 131 4.49 -5.97 -8.49
C ALA A 131 4.92 -6.65 -7.18
N CYS A 132 4.90 -7.98 -7.14
CA CYS A 132 5.30 -8.78 -5.98
C CYS A 132 6.38 -9.78 -6.38
N GLY A 133 7.31 -10.03 -5.47
CA GLY A 133 8.28 -11.12 -5.60
C GLY A 133 7.72 -12.47 -5.15
N ARG A 134 8.51 -13.53 -5.34
CA ARG A 134 8.25 -14.81 -4.66
C ARG A 134 8.79 -14.76 -3.24
N ILE A 135 8.09 -15.39 -2.31
CA ILE A 135 8.50 -15.52 -0.91
C ILE A 135 8.86 -16.97 -0.66
N HIS A 136 9.96 -17.20 0.05
CA HIS A 136 10.42 -18.53 0.41
C HIS A 136 10.57 -18.60 1.93
N PRO A 137 9.92 -19.57 2.61
CA PRO A 137 10.10 -19.74 4.04
C PRO A 137 11.53 -20.21 4.34
N ILE A 138 12.10 -19.69 5.40
CA ILE A 138 13.42 -20.05 5.91
C ILE A 138 13.26 -21.10 7.01
N GLY A 139 14.14 -22.11 7.05
CA GLY A 139 14.16 -23.15 8.09
C GLY A 139 14.04 -24.57 7.55
N SER A 140 13.86 -25.52 8.48
CA SER A 140 13.78 -26.96 8.21
C SER A 140 12.65 -27.64 8.97
N GLY A 141 12.17 -28.77 8.45
CA GLY A 141 11.19 -29.63 9.10
C GLY A 141 9.81 -29.65 8.42
N PRO A 142 8.90 -30.51 8.91
CA PRO A 142 7.59 -30.75 8.27
C PRO A 142 6.72 -29.51 8.14
N ILE A 143 6.83 -28.56 9.08
CA ILE A 143 6.07 -27.31 9.06
C ILE A 143 6.48 -26.42 7.88
N VAL A 144 7.77 -26.35 7.56
CA VAL A 144 8.29 -25.58 6.42
C VAL A 144 7.86 -26.23 5.10
N TRP A 145 7.79 -27.56 5.06
CA TRP A 145 7.27 -28.28 3.89
C TRP A 145 5.80 -27.96 3.65
N TYR A 146 4.99 -27.96 4.71
CA TYR A 146 3.59 -27.55 4.64
C TYR A 146 3.43 -26.10 4.15
N GLN A 147 4.21 -25.16 4.71
CA GLN A 147 4.20 -23.76 4.25
C GLN A 147 4.58 -23.62 2.77
N LYS A 148 5.59 -24.36 2.30
CA LYS A 148 5.97 -24.39 0.88
C LYS A 148 4.86 -24.93 0.00
N PHE A 149 4.17 -25.98 0.46
CA PHE A 149 3.03 -26.56 -0.25
C PHE A 149 1.85 -25.59 -0.34
N GLU A 150 1.43 -24.99 0.78
CA GLU A 150 0.35 -23.99 0.78
C GLU A 150 0.69 -22.80 -0.11
N TYR A 151 1.94 -22.31 -0.04
CA TYR A 151 2.40 -21.23 -0.89
C TYR A 151 2.36 -21.62 -2.37
N ALA A 152 2.80 -22.82 -2.74
CA ALA A 152 2.78 -23.29 -4.13
C ALA A 152 1.35 -23.39 -4.67
N ILE A 153 0.41 -23.90 -3.88
CA ILE A 153 -1.02 -23.93 -4.24
C ILE A 153 -1.55 -22.50 -4.45
N GLY A 154 -1.31 -21.59 -3.51
CA GLY A 154 -1.74 -20.21 -3.64
C GLY A 154 -1.11 -19.51 -4.85
N HIS A 155 0.17 -19.75 -5.09
CA HIS A 155 0.92 -19.11 -6.16
C HIS A 155 0.54 -19.61 -7.56
N TRP A 156 0.31 -20.91 -7.73
CA TRP A 156 0.04 -21.49 -9.05
C TRP A 156 -1.43 -21.62 -9.37
N LEU A 157 -2.28 -21.95 -8.39
CA LEU A 157 -3.71 -22.11 -8.62
C LEU A 157 -4.46 -20.81 -8.32
N GLN A 158 -4.34 -20.29 -7.09
CA GLN A 158 -5.13 -19.14 -6.67
C GLN A 158 -4.76 -17.87 -7.46
N LYS A 159 -3.48 -17.62 -7.73
CA LYS A 159 -3.08 -16.47 -8.56
C LYS A 159 -3.48 -16.59 -10.03
N ALA A 160 -3.49 -17.81 -10.58
CA ALA A 160 -3.99 -18.03 -11.94
C ALA A 160 -5.49 -17.73 -12.02
N THR A 161 -6.28 -18.17 -11.03
CA THR A 161 -7.71 -17.85 -10.93
C THR A 161 -7.94 -16.35 -10.73
N GLU A 162 -7.18 -15.70 -9.84
CA GLU A 162 -7.21 -14.24 -9.64
C GLU A 162 -6.97 -13.47 -10.94
N HIS A 163 -6.02 -13.92 -11.77
CA HIS A 163 -5.73 -13.30 -13.06
C HIS A 163 -6.91 -13.43 -14.04
N ILE A 164 -7.55 -14.60 -14.12
CA ILE A 164 -8.73 -14.83 -14.97
C ILE A 164 -9.92 -14.00 -14.49
N LEU A 165 -10.14 -13.93 -13.17
CA LEU A 165 -11.25 -13.18 -12.57
C LEU A 165 -10.99 -11.67 -12.46
N GLY A 166 -9.77 -11.22 -12.75
CA GLY A 166 -9.37 -9.82 -12.65
C GLY A 166 -9.39 -9.27 -11.21
N CYS A 167 -9.21 -10.13 -10.21
CA CYS A 167 -9.15 -9.74 -8.79
C CYS A 167 -7.75 -9.99 -8.22
N VAL A 168 -7.36 -9.23 -7.19
CA VAL A 168 -6.12 -9.46 -6.44
C VAL A 168 -6.47 -9.48 -4.96
N MET A 169 -6.32 -10.63 -4.32
CA MET A 169 -6.73 -10.80 -2.92
C MET A 169 -5.62 -10.42 -1.94
N CYS A 170 -4.37 -10.80 -2.25
CA CYS A 170 -3.20 -10.53 -1.42
C CYS A 170 -1.96 -10.34 -2.30
N SER A 171 -1.10 -9.39 -1.94
CA SER A 171 0.14 -9.08 -2.65
C SER A 171 1.24 -9.05 -1.60
N PRO A 172 1.80 -10.21 -1.25
CA PRO A 172 2.76 -10.29 -0.15
C PRO A 172 4.10 -9.71 -0.62
N GLY A 173 4.70 -8.84 0.21
CA GLY A 173 5.93 -8.14 -0.14
C GLY A 173 5.87 -7.37 -1.46
N CYS A 174 4.92 -6.44 -1.57
CA CYS A 174 4.59 -5.80 -2.84
C CYS A 174 5.09 -4.37 -2.98
N PHE A 175 5.56 -4.04 -4.18
CA PHE A 175 5.63 -2.66 -4.67
C PHE A 175 4.31 -2.28 -5.30
N SER A 176 3.84 -1.08 -5.01
CA SER A 176 2.57 -0.56 -5.50
C SER A 176 2.67 0.93 -5.83
N LEU A 177 1.86 1.38 -6.79
CA LEU A 177 1.78 2.75 -7.30
C LEU A 177 0.34 3.27 -7.27
#